data_AF-A0AAV3Z2S9-F1
#
_entry.id   AF-A0AAV3Z2S9-F1
#
_cell.length_a   1.000
_cell.length_b   1.000
_cell.length_c   1.000
_cell.angle_alpha   90.00
_cell.angle_beta   90.00
_cell.angle_gamma   90.00
#
_symmetry.space_group_name_H-M   'P 1'
#
loop_
_entity.id
_entity.type
_entity.pdbx_description
1 polymer ?
#
loop_
_entity_poly.entity_id
_entity_poly.type
_entity_poly.pdbx_seq_one_letter_code
_entity_poly.pdbx_strand_id
1 'polypeptide(L)'
;MAPKLTSKHMTMPPFSHLRVCLVAQVLSHSVDAGISAMVTLKALPPEAIETAKFAEQFDRLINFFNSSGLKSKNVMGHGITPCSTHIAFLAQSLEWLTQVKCNNGAQSLPCLDGWRLNVSVYFSCGKICGKIWDLVSPSQVGLTKTACKIFLLSFAVKAAIASTLTHVSLKLPLDSAWSIL
;
A
#
# COMPACT_ATOMS: atom_id res chain seq x y z
N MET A 1 -7.81 15.82 12.06
CA MET A 1 -7.56 14.58 12.84
C MET A 1 -8.44 13.46 12.28
N ALA A 2 -7.99 12.21 12.30
CA ALA A 2 -8.62 11.05 11.64
C ALA A 2 -9.99 10.65 12.24
N PRO A 3 -11.13 11.10 11.67
CA PRO A 3 -12.44 10.90 12.29
C PRO A 3 -13.02 9.51 11.97
N LYS A 4 -12.41 8.80 11.02
CA LYS A 4 -12.84 7.46 10.57
C LYS A 4 -12.32 6.35 11.48
N LEU A 5 -11.30 6.64 12.28
CA LEU A 5 -10.81 5.69 13.27
C LEU A 5 -11.81 5.57 14.42
N THR A 6 -12.26 4.35 14.64
CA THR A 6 -13.21 3.96 15.69
C THR A 6 -12.66 2.75 16.44
N SER A 7 -13.24 2.41 17.59
CA SER A 7 -12.86 1.23 18.39
C SER A 7 -12.81 -0.08 17.60
N LYS A 8 -13.60 -0.19 16.53
CA LYS A 8 -13.63 -1.34 15.59
C LYS A 8 -12.31 -1.58 14.85
N HIS A 9 -11.42 -0.59 14.81
CA HIS A 9 -10.09 -0.70 14.17
C HIS A 9 -9.04 -1.27 15.13
N MET A 10 -9.27 -1.12 16.44
CA MET A 10 -8.37 -1.65 17.48
C MET A 10 -8.83 -3.05 17.91
N THR A 11 -10.14 -3.21 18.11
CA THR A 11 -10.76 -4.49 18.43
C THR A 11 -11.59 -4.92 17.23
N MET A 12 -11.02 -5.78 16.39
CA MET A 12 -11.69 -6.27 15.18
C MET A 12 -12.81 -7.25 15.56
N PRO A 13 -14.09 -6.97 15.23
CA PRO A 13 -15.16 -7.95 15.42
C PRO A 13 -14.97 -9.18 14.52
N PRO A 14 -15.61 -10.32 14.81
CA PRO A 14 -15.53 -11.51 13.96
C PRO A 14 -15.87 -11.19 12.50
N PHE A 15 -15.15 -11.81 11.57
CA PHE A 15 -15.21 -11.59 10.11
C PHE A 15 -14.75 -10.21 9.59
N SER A 16 -14.39 -9.27 10.47
CA SER A 16 -13.95 -7.94 10.03
C SER A 16 -12.50 -7.86 9.54
N HIS A 17 -11.69 -8.88 9.83
CA HIS A 17 -10.31 -9.02 9.34
C HIS A 17 -10.24 -9.13 7.80
N LEU A 18 -11.36 -9.50 7.14
CA LEU A 18 -11.47 -9.55 5.68
C LEU A 18 -11.77 -8.18 5.06
N ARG A 19 -12.09 -7.16 5.88
CA ARG A 19 -12.49 -5.84 5.40
C ARG A 19 -11.28 -4.98 5.10
N VAL A 20 -10.82 -5.04 3.85
CA VAL A 20 -9.73 -4.21 3.32
C VAL A 20 -9.96 -2.72 3.56
N CYS A 21 -11.22 -2.27 3.62
CA CYS A 21 -11.55 -0.87 3.90
C CYS A 21 -11.13 -0.39 5.29
N LEU A 22 -11.13 -1.26 6.32
CA LEU A 22 -10.68 -0.89 7.67
C LEU A 22 -9.17 -0.70 7.69
N VAL A 23 -8.44 -1.60 7.06
CA VAL A 23 -6.98 -1.53 6.96
C VAL A 23 -6.55 -0.27 6.20
N ALA A 24 -7.22 0.02 5.08
CA ALA A 24 -6.98 1.25 4.31
C ALA A 24 -7.28 2.53 5.11
N GLN A 25 -8.23 2.48 6.05
CA GLN A 25 -8.52 3.62 6.93
C GLN A 25 -7.45 3.81 8.01
N VAL A 26 -6.92 2.72 8.58
CA VAL A 26 -5.79 2.76 9.52
C VAL A 26 -4.53 3.31 8.88
N LEU A 27 -4.24 2.88 7.65
CA LEU A 27 -3.05 3.29 6.89
C LEU A 27 -3.33 4.53 6.04
N SER A 28 -4.30 5.38 6.41
CA SER A 28 -4.64 6.54 5.60
C SER A 28 -3.79 7.76 5.93
N HIS A 29 -3.65 8.67 4.97
CA HIS A 29 -2.96 9.94 5.19
C HIS A 29 -3.48 10.75 6.40
N SER A 30 -4.77 10.68 6.71
CA SER A 30 -5.30 11.38 7.89
C SER A 30 -4.76 10.86 9.22
N VAL A 31 -4.29 9.60 9.25
CA VAL A 31 -3.72 8.94 10.42
C VAL A 31 -2.24 9.27 10.55
N ASP A 32 -1.47 9.26 9.46
CA ASP A 32 -0.05 9.67 9.49
C ASP A 32 0.12 11.10 10.03
N ALA A 33 -0.73 12.02 9.57
CA ALA A 33 -0.70 13.43 9.94
C ALA A 33 -1.15 13.60 11.40
N GLY A 34 -2.10 12.77 11.84
CA GLY A 34 -2.53 12.71 13.23
C GLY A 34 -1.41 12.26 14.17
N ILE A 35 -0.72 11.17 13.84
CA ILE A 35 0.40 10.65 14.66
C ILE A 35 1.53 11.68 14.67
N SER A 36 1.91 12.23 13.53
CA SER A 36 2.98 13.23 13.41
C SER A 36 2.69 14.50 14.22
N ALA A 37 1.45 14.98 14.18
CA ALA A 37 1.02 16.13 15.00
C ALA A 37 1.09 15.81 16.51
N MET A 38 0.66 14.62 16.92
CA MET A 38 0.69 14.20 18.33
C MET A 38 2.12 14.03 18.86
N VAL A 39 3.05 13.56 18.02
CA VAL A 39 4.49 13.54 18.34
C VAL A 39 5.03 14.95 18.51
N THR A 40 4.67 15.87 17.61
CA THR A 40 5.09 17.28 17.68
C THR A 40 4.57 17.97 18.95
N LEU A 41 3.33 17.66 19.34
CA LEU A 41 2.72 18.13 20.59
C LEU A 41 3.24 17.42 21.84
N LYS A 42 4.21 16.51 21.70
CA LYS A 42 4.79 15.68 22.78
C LYS A 42 3.74 14.82 23.52
N ALA A 43 2.60 14.56 22.89
CA ALA A 43 1.56 13.69 23.41
C ALA A 43 1.85 12.21 23.08
N LEU A 44 2.72 11.95 22.10
CA LEU A 44 3.24 10.62 21.76
C LEU A 44 4.77 10.60 21.83
N PRO A 45 5.36 9.43 22.12
CA PRO A 45 6.81 9.25 22.11
C PRO A 45 7.39 9.53 20.71
N PRO A 46 8.62 10.07 20.61
CA PRO A 46 9.23 10.41 19.32
C PRO A 46 9.38 9.19 18.40
N GLU A 47 9.50 7.98 18.95
CA GLU A 47 9.56 6.71 18.23
C GLU A 47 8.29 6.46 17.39
N ALA A 48 7.15 7.04 17.78
CA ALA A 48 5.89 6.91 17.04
C ALA A 48 5.95 7.56 15.64
N ILE A 49 6.96 8.39 15.36
CA ILE A 49 7.16 8.97 14.02
C ILE A 49 7.43 7.90 12.97
N GLU A 50 8.09 6.79 13.33
CA GLU A 50 8.37 5.71 12.40
C GLU A 50 7.08 4.98 12.00
N THR A 51 6.11 4.88 12.93
CA THR A 51 4.76 4.37 12.63
C THR A 51 4.02 5.29 11.65
N ALA A 52 4.17 6.61 11.79
CA ALA A 52 3.57 7.56 10.85
C ALA A 52 4.14 7.39 9.43
N LYS A 53 5.48 7.30 9.31
CA LYS A 53 6.16 7.06 8.02
C LYS A 53 5.75 5.73 7.40
N PHE A 54 5.63 4.67 8.22
CA PHE A 54 5.15 3.37 7.75
C PHE A 54 3.72 3.47 7.19
N ALA A 55 2.82 4.16 7.90
CA ALA A 55 1.45 4.37 7.44
C ALA A 55 1.39 5.18 6.14
N GLU A 56 2.16 6.27 6.04
CA GLU A 56 2.26 7.10 4.83
C GLU A 56 2.74 6.27 3.62
N GLN A 57 3.76 5.44 3.81
CA GLN A 57 4.31 4.63 2.72
C GLN A 57 3.28 3.63 2.18
N PHE A 58 2.51 2.99 3.08
CA PHE A 58 1.43 2.11 2.68
C PHE A 58 0.22 2.85 2.10
N ASP A 59 -0.15 4.04 2.60
CA ASP A 59 -1.19 4.88 1.99
C ASP A 59 -0.89 5.12 0.51
N ARG A 60 0.34 5.53 0.22
CA ARG A 60 0.83 5.81 -1.14
C ARG A 60 0.82 4.57 -2.02
N LEU A 61 1.25 3.41 -1.50
CA LEU A 61 1.19 2.14 -2.22
C LEU A 61 -0.25 1.72 -2.51
N ILE A 62 -1.15 1.78 -1.53
CA ILE A 62 -2.57 1.44 -1.70
C ILE A 62 -3.22 2.35 -2.74
N ASN A 63 -2.94 3.66 -2.68
CA ASN A 63 -3.44 4.62 -3.65
C ASN A 63 -2.90 4.36 -5.06
N PHE A 64 -1.63 3.98 -5.18
CA PHE A 64 -1.02 3.57 -6.44
C PHE A 64 -1.70 2.34 -7.05
N PHE A 65 -1.86 1.26 -6.29
CA PHE A 65 -2.50 0.04 -6.80
C PHE A 65 -3.99 0.18 -7.06
N ASN A 66 -4.66 1.11 -6.37
CA ASN A 66 -6.07 1.44 -6.61
C ASN A 66 -6.27 2.59 -7.62
N SER A 67 -5.21 3.02 -8.30
CA SER A 67 -5.34 4.02 -9.37
C SER A 67 -6.17 3.47 -10.53
N SER A 68 -7.23 4.18 -10.89
CA SER A 68 -8.18 3.77 -11.95
C SER A 68 -8.36 4.83 -13.04
N GLY A 69 -7.86 6.06 -12.80
CA GLY A 69 -8.05 7.21 -13.68
C GLY A 69 -6.74 7.91 -14.03
N LEU A 70 -6.77 8.72 -15.10
CA LEU A 70 -5.65 9.58 -15.51
C LEU A 70 -5.50 10.82 -14.62
N LYS A 71 -6.54 11.16 -13.86
CA LYS A 71 -6.57 12.29 -12.94
C LYS A 71 -7.05 11.79 -11.58
N SER A 72 -6.37 12.22 -10.53
CA SER A 72 -6.77 11.99 -9.15
C SER A 72 -6.41 13.21 -8.32
N LYS A 73 -7.11 13.41 -7.21
CA LYS A 73 -6.73 14.41 -6.20
C LYS A 73 -5.46 13.98 -5.45
N ASN A 74 -5.18 12.68 -5.41
CA ASN A 74 -3.98 12.14 -4.80
C ASN A 74 -2.90 11.94 -5.86
N VAL A 75 -1.67 12.40 -5.57
CA VAL A 75 -0.50 12.29 -6.44
C VAL A 75 -0.21 10.84 -6.84
N MET A 76 -0.46 9.87 -5.96
CA MET A 76 -0.27 8.44 -6.27
C MET A 76 -1.55 7.76 -6.77
N GLY A 77 -2.69 8.45 -6.79
CA GLY A 77 -3.99 7.87 -7.15
C GLY A 77 -4.31 7.90 -8.64
N HIS A 78 -3.36 8.28 -9.50
CA HIS A 78 -3.55 8.35 -10.96
C HIS A 78 -2.64 7.36 -11.68
N GLY A 79 -3.04 6.96 -12.89
CA GLY A 79 -2.25 6.01 -13.67
C GLY A 79 -0.85 6.53 -14.00
N ILE A 80 0.09 5.60 -14.25
CA ILE A 80 1.47 5.92 -14.61
C ILE A 80 1.48 6.75 -15.90
N THR A 81 2.15 7.90 -15.87
CA THR A 81 2.41 8.74 -17.04
C THR A 81 3.93 8.93 -17.24
N PRO A 82 4.40 9.26 -18.45
CA PRO A 82 5.84 9.40 -18.72
C PRO A 82 6.57 10.39 -17.80
N CYS A 83 5.90 11.47 -17.39
CA CYS A 83 6.47 12.50 -16.53
C CYS A 83 6.16 12.28 -15.03
N SER A 84 5.56 11.15 -14.65
CA SER A 84 5.12 10.93 -13.28
C SER A 84 6.22 10.41 -12.36
N THR A 85 6.13 10.77 -11.07
CA THR A 85 7.04 10.31 -10.02
C THR A 85 6.83 8.85 -9.61
N HIS A 86 5.88 8.14 -10.24
CA HIS A 86 5.52 6.76 -9.91
C HIS A 86 6.70 5.79 -9.97
N ILE A 87 7.54 5.87 -11.02
CA ILE A 87 8.67 4.93 -11.18
C ILE A 87 9.73 5.15 -10.10
N ALA A 88 10.03 6.41 -9.78
CA ALA A 88 10.94 6.75 -8.69
C ALA A 88 10.38 6.28 -7.33
N PHE A 89 9.08 6.47 -7.10
CA PHE A 89 8.42 5.99 -5.89
C PHE A 89 8.44 4.46 -5.78
N LEU A 90 8.20 3.72 -6.86
CA LEU A 90 8.25 2.27 -6.86
C LEU A 90 9.66 1.74 -6.56
N ALA A 91 10.70 2.39 -7.11
CA ALA A 91 12.08 2.05 -6.79
C ALA A 91 12.39 2.23 -5.29
N GLN A 92 12.03 3.39 -4.73
CA GLN A 92 12.19 3.67 -3.29
C GLN A 92 11.38 2.70 -2.43
N SER A 93 10.15 2.38 -2.85
CA SER A 93 9.28 1.44 -2.14
C SER A 93 9.85 0.03 -2.14
N LEU A 94 10.47 -0.40 -3.24
CA LEU A 94 11.11 -1.71 -3.34
C LEU A 94 12.31 -1.81 -2.39
N GLU A 95 13.15 -0.77 -2.35
CA GLU A 95 14.27 -0.69 -1.41
C GLU A 95 13.76 -0.74 0.04
N TRP A 96 12.79 0.12 0.36
CA TRP A 96 12.18 0.15 1.70
C TRP A 96 11.59 -1.22 2.11
N LEU A 97 10.84 -1.89 1.23
CA LEU A 97 10.26 -3.21 1.52
C LEU A 97 11.31 -4.28 1.81
N THR A 98 12.55 -4.15 1.31
CA THR A 98 13.64 -5.10 1.65
C THR A 98 14.22 -4.87 3.05
N GLN A 99 14.10 -3.65 3.56
CA GLN A 99 14.59 -3.26 4.90
C GLN A 99 13.60 -3.63 6.02
N VAL A 100 12.30 -3.75 5.71
CA VAL A 100 11.28 -4.14 6.69
C VAL A 100 11.54 -5.57 7.18
N LYS A 101 11.89 -5.70 8.46
CA LYS A 101 12.07 -6.97 9.16
C LYS A 101 11.00 -7.15 10.22
N CYS A 102 10.69 -8.40 10.52
CA CYS A 102 9.73 -8.76 11.55
C CYS A 102 10.49 -9.23 12.80
N ASN A 103 10.09 -8.74 13.97
CA ASN A 103 10.73 -9.10 15.24
C ASN A 103 10.34 -10.50 15.74
N ASN A 104 9.59 -11.26 14.93
CA ASN A 104 8.92 -12.49 15.30
C ASN A 104 9.80 -13.74 15.10
N GLY A 105 11.08 -13.59 14.78
CA GLY A 105 11.99 -14.70 14.43
C GLY A 105 11.74 -15.34 13.05
N ALA A 106 10.63 -15.00 12.38
CA ALA A 106 10.37 -15.40 11.00
C ALA A 106 11.22 -14.59 10.02
N GLN A 107 11.90 -15.28 9.09
CA GLN A 107 12.84 -14.67 8.14
C GLN A 107 12.13 -13.81 7.08
N SER A 108 10.85 -14.08 6.78
CA SER A 108 10.00 -13.28 5.89
C SER A 108 8.52 -13.48 6.19
N LEU A 109 7.70 -12.44 6.03
CA LEU A 109 6.25 -12.55 6.01
C LEU A 109 5.78 -12.76 4.57
N PRO A 110 4.97 -13.79 4.28
CA PRO A 110 4.44 -14.02 2.93
C PRO A 110 3.73 -12.81 2.32
N CYS A 111 3.08 -11.98 3.15
CA CYS A 111 2.44 -10.76 2.68
C CYS A 111 3.45 -9.72 2.16
N LEU A 112 4.59 -9.55 2.83
CA LEU A 112 5.64 -8.62 2.41
C LEU A 112 6.29 -9.08 1.10
N ASP A 113 6.48 -10.38 0.92
CA ASP A 113 6.96 -10.93 -0.35
C ASP A 113 5.96 -10.69 -1.49
N GLY A 114 4.66 -10.81 -1.21
CA GLY A 114 3.60 -10.42 -2.15
C GLY A 114 3.68 -8.94 -2.54
N TRP A 115 3.91 -8.04 -1.59
CA TRP A 115 4.11 -6.61 -1.86
C TRP A 115 5.36 -6.35 -2.71
N ARG A 116 6.49 -6.98 -2.37
CA ARG A 116 7.74 -6.86 -3.14
C ARG A 116 7.55 -7.32 -4.59
N LEU A 117 6.90 -8.47 -4.78
CA LEU A 117 6.60 -8.99 -6.11
C LEU A 117 5.72 -8.01 -6.89
N ASN A 118 4.63 -7.54 -6.30
CA ASN A 118 3.74 -6.56 -6.95
C ASN A 118 4.49 -5.29 -7.36
N VAL A 119 5.23 -4.68 -6.43
CA VAL A 119 6.02 -3.47 -6.74
C VAL A 119 7.03 -3.72 -7.87
N SER A 120 7.73 -4.86 -7.85
CA SER A 120 8.73 -5.21 -8.87
C SER A 120 8.13 -5.37 -10.29
N VAL A 121 6.94 -5.96 -10.38
CA VAL A 121 6.23 -6.14 -11.66
C VAL A 121 5.82 -4.79 -12.22
N TYR A 122 5.17 -3.95 -11.42
CA TYR A 122 4.73 -2.62 -11.88
C TYR A 122 5.89 -1.68 -12.20
N PHE A 123 7.00 -1.78 -11.44
CA PHE A 123 8.21 -1.03 -11.75
C PHE A 123 8.78 -1.43 -13.12
N SER A 124 8.86 -2.73 -13.40
CA SER A 124 9.35 -3.26 -14.67
C SER A 124 8.42 -2.87 -15.83
N CYS A 125 7.11 -3.05 -15.68
CA CYS A 125 6.11 -2.63 -16.66
C CYS A 125 6.17 -1.12 -16.94
N GLY A 126 6.32 -0.30 -15.89
CA GLY A 126 6.42 1.14 -16.03
C GLY A 126 7.67 1.57 -16.81
N LYS A 127 8.82 0.94 -16.59
CA LYS A 127 10.04 1.18 -17.38
C LYS A 127 9.88 0.77 -18.85
N ILE A 128 9.23 -0.36 -19.12
CA ILE A 128 8.98 -0.83 -20.48
C ILE A 128 8.02 0.15 -21.20
N CYS A 129 6.95 0.56 -20.54
CA CYS A 129 6.01 1.54 -21.11
C CYS A 129 6.69 2.88 -21.40
N GLY A 130 7.56 3.37 -20.52
CA GLY A 130 8.35 4.58 -20.76
C GLY A 130 9.24 4.45 -21.99
N LYS A 131 10.01 3.36 -22.10
CA LYS A 131 10.86 3.10 -23.27
C LYS A 131 10.08 2.98 -24.58
N ILE A 132 8.92 2.31 -24.56
CA ILE A 132 8.05 2.20 -25.75
C ILE A 132 7.49 3.57 -26.12
N TRP A 133 7.12 4.40 -25.14
CA TRP A 133 6.65 5.76 -25.37
C TRP A 133 7.72 6.63 -26.05
N ASP A 134 8.98 6.52 -25.61
CA ASP A 134 10.11 7.24 -26.20
C ASP A 134 10.45 6.78 -27.63
N LEU A 135 10.07 5.55 -28.00
CA LEU A 135 10.28 4.97 -29.33
C LEU A 135 9.14 5.25 -30.33
N VAL A 136 8.01 5.80 -29.88
CA VAL A 136 6.85 6.10 -30.73
C VAL A 136 6.85 7.58 -31.13
N SER A 137 7.07 7.86 -32.41
CA SER A 137 6.95 9.20 -32.99
C SER A 137 5.56 9.83 -32.74
N PRO A 138 5.45 11.16 -32.58
CA PRO A 138 4.23 11.86 -32.13
C PRO A 138 2.99 11.71 -33.03
N SER A 139 3.10 11.09 -34.20
CA SER A 139 1.99 10.91 -35.15
C SER A 139 1.05 9.72 -34.86
N GLN A 140 1.34 8.87 -33.86
CA GLN A 140 0.55 7.65 -33.57
C GLN A 140 -0.09 7.60 -32.16
N VAL A 141 -0.09 8.73 -31.44
CA VAL A 141 -0.48 8.86 -30.01
C VAL A 141 -1.97 8.58 -29.72
N GLY A 142 -2.81 8.47 -30.76
CA GLY A 142 -4.26 8.24 -30.63
C GLY A 142 -4.66 6.81 -30.21
N LEU A 143 -3.89 5.80 -30.62
CA LEU A 143 -4.25 4.38 -30.45
C LEU A 143 -3.72 3.74 -29.16
N THR A 144 -2.69 4.32 -28.51
CA THR A 144 -2.02 3.75 -27.33
C THR A 144 -2.68 4.10 -26.00
N LYS A 145 -3.53 5.14 -25.96
CA LYS A 145 -4.23 5.58 -24.73
C LYS A 145 -5.28 4.58 -24.23
N THR A 146 -5.84 3.76 -25.13
CA THR A 146 -6.84 2.73 -24.78
C THR A 146 -6.18 1.38 -24.50
N ALA A 147 -5.07 1.05 -25.17
CA ALA A 147 -4.37 -0.22 -24.99
C ALA A 147 -3.72 -0.38 -23.60
N CYS A 148 -3.13 0.68 -23.04
CA CYS A 148 -2.63 0.66 -21.66
C CYS A 148 -3.75 0.52 -20.61
N LYS A 149 -5.00 0.89 -20.95
CA LYS A 149 -6.16 0.81 -20.05
C LYS A 149 -6.68 -0.63 -19.87
N ILE A 150 -6.49 -1.49 -20.87
CA ILE A 150 -7.06 -2.85 -20.90
C ILE A 150 -6.08 -3.89 -20.34
N PHE A 151 -4.76 -3.68 -20.46
CA PHE A 151 -3.80 -4.74 -20.13
C PHE A 151 -3.41 -4.83 -18.65
N LEU A 152 -3.52 -3.75 -17.86
CA LEU A 152 -3.03 -3.72 -16.47
C LEU A 152 -4.10 -3.87 -15.39
N LEU A 153 -5.39 -3.69 -15.71
CA LEU A 153 -6.46 -3.58 -14.70
C LEU A 153 -7.16 -4.89 -14.33
N SER A 154 -7.03 -5.97 -15.11
CA SER A 154 -7.97 -7.10 -14.97
C SER A 154 -7.45 -8.37 -14.28
N PHE A 155 -6.15 -8.52 -14.01
CA PHE A 155 -5.62 -9.81 -13.50
C PHE A 155 -4.87 -9.76 -12.16
N ALA A 156 -4.10 -8.71 -11.86
CA ALA A 156 -3.18 -8.73 -10.71
C ALA A 156 -3.86 -8.44 -9.34
N VAL A 157 -4.85 -7.54 -9.29
CA VAL A 157 -5.43 -7.09 -8.00
C VAL A 157 -6.40 -8.13 -7.42
N LYS A 158 -7.12 -8.89 -8.25
CA LYS A 158 -8.03 -9.94 -7.77
C LYS A 158 -7.29 -11.19 -7.26
N ALA A 159 -6.15 -11.54 -7.86
CA ALA A 159 -5.38 -12.71 -7.46
C ALA A 159 -4.57 -12.48 -6.18
N ALA A 160 -3.99 -11.30 -5.99
CA ALA A 160 -3.14 -11.00 -4.83
C ALA A 160 -3.94 -10.92 -3.51
N ILE A 161 -5.17 -10.41 -3.54
CA ILE A 161 -6.03 -10.27 -2.34
C ILE A 161 -6.70 -11.60 -1.97
N ALA A 162 -7.04 -12.44 -2.95
CA ALA A 162 -7.65 -13.75 -2.70
C ALA A 162 -6.68 -14.77 -2.08
N SER A 163 -5.38 -14.69 -2.43
CA SER A 163 -4.37 -15.62 -1.92
C SER A 163 -3.96 -15.36 -0.47
N THR A 164 -4.24 -14.18 0.10
CA THR A 164 -3.82 -13.85 1.48
C THR A 164 -4.80 -14.33 2.55
N LEU A 165 -6.00 -14.79 2.16
CA LEU A 165 -7.09 -15.09 3.10
C LEU A 165 -7.39 -16.58 3.30
N THR A 166 -6.72 -17.48 2.57
CA THR A 166 -6.94 -18.93 2.67
C THR A 166 -5.92 -19.67 3.53
N HIS A 167 -4.83 -19.03 3.98
CA HIS A 167 -3.71 -19.74 4.63
C HIS A 167 -3.44 -19.42 6.12
N VAL A 168 -4.25 -18.58 6.78
CA VAL A 168 -4.05 -18.28 8.22
C VAL A 168 -5.23 -18.82 9.04
N SER A 169 -5.32 -20.15 9.12
CA SER A 169 -5.91 -20.82 10.28
C SER A 169 -4.81 -20.97 11.32
N LEU A 170 -4.67 -20.00 12.22
CA LEU A 170 -3.77 -20.10 13.36
C LEU A 170 -4.59 -19.99 14.66
N LYS A 171 -4.89 -21.16 15.22
CA LYS A 171 -5.22 -21.35 16.63
C LYS A 171 -4.06 -20.79 17.46
N LEU A 172 -4.31 -19.82 18.33
CA LEU A 172 -3.47 -19.59 19.50
C LEU A 172 -4.36 -19.38 20.74
N PRO A 173 -4.03 -20.04 21.86
CA PRO A 173 -4.73 -19.88 23.13
C PRO A 173 -4.21 -18.63 23.83
N LEU A 174 -5.12 -17.79 24.32
CA LEU A 174 -4.81 -16.65 25.19
C LEU A 174 -5.70 -16.75 26.43
N ASP A 175 -5.34 -17.68 27.30
CA ASP A 175 -5.64 -17.59 28.72
C ASP A 175 -4.35 -17.16 29.43
N SER A 176 -4.48 -16.29 30.43
CA SER A 176 -3.43 -15.78 31.34
C SER A 176 -2.58 -14.57 30.92
N ALA A 177 -3.25 -13.51 30.46
CA ALA A 177 -2.93 -12.11 30.75
C ALA A 177 -4.11 -11.36 30.12
N TRP A 178 -5.01 -10.70 30.84
CA TRP A 178 -4.77 -9.48 31.58
C TRP A 178 -5.89 -9.32 32.63
N SER A 179 -5.53 -9.50 33.89
CA SER A 179 -6.14 -8.73 34.98
C SER A 179 -5.25 -7.51 35.17
N ILE A 180 -5.88 -6.34 35.29
CA ILE A 180 -5.33 -4.98 35.47
C ILE A 180 -5.51 -4.13 34.19
N LEU A 181 -6.42 -3.16 34.35
CA LEU A 181 -7.03 -2.19 33.42
C LEU A 181 -8.27 -2.69 32.68
#